data_AF-A0A9J2PWY8-F1
#
_entry.id   AF-A0A9J2PWY8-F1
#
_cell.length_a   1.000
_cell.length_b   1.000
_cell.length_c   1.000
_cell.angle_alpha   90.00
_cell.angle_beta   90.00
_cell.angle_gamma   90.00
#
_symmetry.space_group_name_H-M   'P 1'
#
loop_
_entity.id
_entity.type
_entity.pdbx_description
1 polymer ?
#
loop_
_entity_poly.entity_id
_entity_poly.type
_entity_poly.pdbx_seq_one_letter_code
_entity_poly.pdbx_strand_id
1 'polypeptide(L)'
;MIVLRAIDVFESLDEIHSLPRSFYSRLFADYDPRQIMHRIVEGIFDENELCLLADTLRIRMEVFDCSKLVNDTTPLIYVYPDRENSFPVLPFVKVTTNYLYPVYYVAD
;
A
#
# COMPACT_ATOMS: atom_id res chain seq x y z
N MET A 1 -11.81 7.95 -0.84
CA MET A 1 -11.72 6.91 0.22
C MET A 1 -10.36 6.88 0.89
N ILE A 2 -9.25 6.75 0.15
CA ILE A 2 -7.89 6.68 0.72
C ILE A 2 -7.55 7.87 1.64
N VAL A 3 -7.78 9.11 1.17
CA VAL A 3 -7.53 10.33 1.97
C VAL A 3 -8.42 10.40 3.21
N LEU A 4 -9.69 9.99 3.11
CA LEU A 4 -10.61 9.96 4.26
C LEU A 4 -10.11 8.98 5.33
N ARG A 5 -9.64 7.79 4.91
CA ARG A 5 -9.04 6.82 5.81
C ARG A 5 -7.81 7.39 6.53
N ALA A 6 -6.95 8.14 5.82
CA ALA A 6 -5.81 8.80 6.45
C ALA A 6 -6.24 9.85 7.48
N ILE A 7 -7.26 10.67 7.18
CA ILE A 7 -7.79 11.67 8.12
C ILE A 7 -8.37 10.98 9.36
N ASP A 8 -9.23 9.97 9.18
CA ASP A 8 -9.86 9.24 10.29
C ASP A 8 -8.81 8.66 11.25
N VAL A 9 -7.75 8.05 10.70
CA VAL A 9 -6.68 7.46 11.53
C VAL A 9 -5.82 8.54 12.17
N PHE A 10 -5.52 9.64 11.46
CA PHE A 10 -4.75 10.75 12.00
C PHE A 10 -5.44 11.39 13.21
N GLU A 11 -6.73 11.68 13.12
CA GLU A 11 -7.51 12.23 14.23
C GLU A 11 -7.56 11.27 15.43
N SER A 12 -7.69 9.96 15.18
CA SER A 12 -7.71 8.95 16.25
C SER A 12 -6.36 8.77 16.97
N LEU A 13 -5.25 9.14 16.35
CA LEU A 13 -3.91 9.03 16.92
C LEU A 13 -3.60 10.14 17.93
N ASP A 14 -4.20 11.32 17.77
CA ASP A 14 -4.09 12.42 18.74
C ASP A 14 -4.87 12.11 20.03
N GLU A 15 -5.92 11.30 19.96
CA GLU A 15 -6.73 10.88 21.12
C GLU A 15 -6.12 9.71 21.90
N ILE A 16 -5.37 8.83 21.23
CA ILE A 16 -4.81 7.61 21.81
C ILE A 16 -3.29 7.72 21.76
N HIS A 17 -2.66 7.99 22.92
CA HIS A 17 -1.21 8.02 23.07
C HIS A 17 -0.54 6.74 22.52
N SER A 18 -0.15 6.80 21.24
CA SER A 18 0.78 5.96 20.50
C SER A 18 0.47 4.45 20.41
N LEU A 19 0.30 3.97 19.18
CA LEU A 19 0.82 2.66 18.76
C LEU A 19 2.21 2.89 18.16
N PRO A 20 3.29 2.97 18.96
CA PRO A 20 4.61 3.48 18.54
C PRO A 20 5.33 2.63 17.48
N ARG A 21 4.65 1.63 16.92
CA ARG A 21 5.17 0.75 15.86
C ARG A 21 4.17 0.50 14.75
N SER A 22 3.05 1.23 14.66
CA SER A 22 2.09 1.02 13.57
C SER A 22 2.62 1.59 12.24
N PHE A 23 2.10 1.08 11.10
CA PHE A 23 2.36 1.68 9.78
C PHE A 23 1.99 3.17 9.78
N TYR A 24 0.81 3.50 10.32
CA TYR A 24 0.30 4.86 10.41
C TYR A 24 1.18 5.79 11.23
N SER A 25 1.77 5.31 12.33
CA SER A 25 2.71 6.13 13.13
C SER A 25 3.99 6.47 12.37
N ARG A 26 4.47 5.59 11.47
CA ARG A 26 5.58 5.93 10.57
C ARG A 26 5.13 6.86 9.46
N LEU A 27 3.99 6.58 8.83
CA LEU A 27 3.42 7.40 7.77
C LEU A 27 3.25 8.85 8.22
N PHE A 28 2.66 9.07 9.40
CA PHE A 28 2.38 10.40 9.93
C PHE A 28 3.57 11.09 10.61
N ALA A 29 4.69 10.38 10.80
CA ALA A 29 5.95 11.03 11.17
C ALA A 29 6.52 11.84 9.99
N ASP A 30 6.29 11.36 8.76
CA ASP A 30 6.84 11.93 7.53
C ASP A 30 5.83 12.76 6.74
N TYR A 31 4.52 12.45 6.83
CA TYR A 31 3.48 13.05 6.00
C TYR A 31 2.22 13.40 6.79
N ASP A 32 1.72 14.64 6.66
CA ASP A 32 0.37 14.99 7.12
C ASP A 32 -0.71 14.55 6.11
N PRO A 33 -2.01 14.48 6.50
CA PRO A 33 -3.08 14.10 5.60
C PRO A 33 -3.21 14.96 4.32
N ARG A 34 -2.82 16.24 4.37
CA ARG A 34 -2.84 17.12 3.18
C ARG A 34 -1.72 16.75 2.22
N GLN A 35 -0.53 16.42 2.72
CA GLN A 35 0.58 15.93 1.91
C GLN A 35 0.25 14.59 1.25
N ILE A 36 -0.38 13.68 1.98
CA ILE A 36 -0.88 12.40 1.44
C ILE A 36 -1.90 12.67 0.32
N MET A 37 -2.83 13.61 0.52
CA MET A 37 -3.79 14.00 -0.52
C MET A 37 -3.09 14.50 -1.79
N HIS A 38 -2.08 15.37 -1.65
CA HIS A 38 -1.31 15.86 -2.79
C HIS A 38 -0.64 14.72 -3.57
N ARG A 39 0.03 13.79 -2.88
CA ARG A 39 0.70 12.64 -3.52
C ARG A 39 -0.28 11.76 -4.29
N ILE A 40 -1.46 11.49 -3.72
CA ILE A 40 -2.50 10.70 -4.39
C ILE A 40 -3.04 11.41 -5.63
N VAL A 41 -3.24 12.74 -5.55
CA VAL A 41 -3.71 13.55 -6.70
C VAL A 41 -2.68 13.58 -7.83
N GLU A 42 -1.39 13.58 -7.50
CA GLU A 42 -0.29 13.47 -8.46
C GLU A 42 -0.12 12.06 -9.05
N GLY A 43 -0.92 11.08 -8.59
CA GLY A 43 -0.85 9.70 -9.06
C GLY A 43 0.38 8.94 -8.53
N ILE A 44 0.99 9.41 -7.44
CA ILE A 44 2.11 8.75 -6.80
C ILE A 44 1.57 7.59 -5.96
N PHE A 45 1.96 6.36 -6.29
CA PHE A 45 1.60 5.14 -5.58
C PHE A 45 2.85 4.35 -5.19
N ASP A 46 3.63 4.93 -4.28
CA ASP A 46 4.78 4.26 -3.67
C ASP A 46 4.32 3.31 -2.54
N GLU A 47 5.26 2.66 -1.87
CA GLU A 47 4.99 1.69 -0.79
C GLU A 47 3.97 2.19 0.25
N ASN A 48 4.10 3.45 0.68
CA ASN A 48 3.20 4.05 1.66
C ASN A 48 1.76 4.17 1.15
N GLU A 49 1.59 4.70 -0.06
CA GLU A 49 0.27 4.84 -0.68
C GLU A 49 -0.36 3.48 -1.01
N LEU A 50 0.46 2.48 -1.39
CA LEU A 50 -0.01 1.11 -1.59
C LEU A 50 -0.46 0.45 -0.27
N CYS A 51 0.28 0.64 0.82
CA CYS A 51 -0.15 0.18 2.14
C CYS A 51 -1.45 0.85 2.58
N LEU A 52 -1.58 2.16 2.35
CA LEU A 52 -2.78 2.92 2.69
C LEU A 52 -3.99 2.49 1.84
N LEU A 53 -3.78 2.26 0.54
CA LEU A 53 -4.79 1.71 -0.36
C LEU A 53 -5.25 0.32 0.10
N ALA A 54 -4.31 -0.58 0.37
CA ALA A 54 -4.59 -1.94 0.82
C ALA A 54 -5.37 -1.96 2.13
N ASP A 55 -4.98 -1.15 3.13
CA ASP A 55 -5.74 -1.04 4.38
C ASP A 55 -7.14 -0.43 4.17
N THR A 56 -7.25 0.60 3.32
CA THR A 56 -8.53 1.22 2.97
C THR A 56 -9.50 0.23 2.35
N LEU A 57 -9.01 -0.64 1.47
CA LEU A 57 -9.80 -1.67 0.79
C LEU A 57 -9.96 -2.96 1.63
N ARG A 58 -9.26 -3.06 2.77
CA ARG A 58 -9.18 -4.26 3.60
C ARG A 58 -8.74 -5.49 2.79
N ILE A 59 -7.66 -5.33 2.02
CA ILE A 59 -7.00 -6.39 1.26
C ILE A 59 -5.52 -6.45 1.63
N ARG A 60 -4.86 -7.54 1.27
CA ARG A 60 -3.40 -7.58 1.13
C ARG A 60 -3.05 -7.65 -0.35
N MET A 61 -2.20 -6.76 -0.81
CA MET A 61 -1.72 -6.74 -2.19
C MET A 61 -0.42 -7.54 -2.25
N GLU A 62 -0.43 -8.67 -2.93
CA GLU A 62 0.79 -9.40 -3.29
C GLU A 62 1.25 -8.91 -4.66
N VAL A 63 2.38 -8.21 -4.73
CA VAL A 63 2.88 -7.55 -5.93
C VAL A 63 4.11 -8.28 -6.45
N PHE A 64 3.99 -8.85 -7.64
CA PHE A 64 5.09 -9.41 -8.42
C PHE A 64 5.74 -8.29 -9.25
N ASP A 65 6.89 -7.79 -8.79
CA ASP A 65 7.64 -6.74 -9.48
C ASP A 65 8.54 -7.31 -10.58
N CYS A 66 8.04 -7.25 -11.80
CA CYS A 66 8.75 -7.63 -13.01
C CYS A 66 9.47 -6.45 -13.67
N SER A 67 9.26 -5.21 -13.21
CA SER A 67 9.89 -4.03 -13.81
C SER A 67 11.41 -3.98 -13.62
N LYS A 68 11.93 -4.76 -12.66
CA LYS A 68 13.34 -4.86 -12.31
C LYS A 68 14.01 -6.15 -12.80
N LEU A 69 13.38 -6.88 -13.73
CA LEU A 69 13.96 -8.07 -14.36
C LEU A 69 15.14 -7.64 -15.25
N VAL A 70 16.31 -7.52 -14.63
CA VAL A 70 17.59 -7.36 -15.30
C VAL A 70 18.36 -8.65 -14.99
N ASN A 71 18.44 -9.54 -15.99
CA ASN A 71 19.21 -10.79 -15.99
C ASN A 71 18.59 -12.01 -15.28
N ASP A 72 17.52 -12.60 -15.84
CA ASP A 72 17.03 -13.98 -15.53
C ASP A 72 16.84 -14.32 -14.04
N THR A 73 16.50 -13.32 -13.22
CA THR A 73 16.21 -13.51 -11.80
C THR A 73 14.71 -13.52 -11.54
N THR A 74 14.28 -14.38 -10.62
CA THR A 74 12.91 -14.47 -10.12
C THR A 74 12.33 -13.09 -9.80
N PRO A 75 11.07 -12.79 -10.16
CA PRO A 75 10.44 -11.52 -9.84
C PRO A 75 10.44 -11.29 -8.33
N LEU A 76 10.69 -10.04 -7.91
CA LEU A 76 10.62 -9.68 -6.50
C LEU A 76 9.14 -9.66 -6.09
N ILE A 77 8.83 -10.27 -4.94
CA ILE A 77 7.47 -10.31 -4.40
C ILE A 77 7.42 -9.38 -3.20
N TYR A 78 6.48 -8.44 -3.23
CA TYR A 78 6.20 -7.51 -2.14
C TYR A 78 4.77 -7.71 -1.63
N VAL A 79 4.54 -7.55 -0.33
CA VAL A 79 3.20 -7.67 0.26
C VAL A 79 2.83 -6.38 0.99
N TYR A 80 1.66 -5.81 0.66
CA TYR A 80 1.18 -4.55 1.23
C TYR A 80 -0.21 -4.71 1.87
N PRO A 81 -0.39 -4.35 3.15
CA PRO A 81 0.66 -4.18 4.15
C PRO A 81 1.35 -5.52 4.48
N ASP A 82 2.62 -5.47 4.89
CA ASP A 82 3.46 -6.63 5.27
C ASP A 82 3.01 -7.35 6.56
N ARG A 83 1.94 -6.88 7.20
CA ARG A 83 1.42 -7.53 8.41
C ARG A 83 0.50 -8.67 8.05
N GLU A 84 0.67 -9.79 8.74
CA GLU A 84 -0.36 -10.83 8.81
C GLU A 84 -1.62 -10.24 9.46
N ASN A 85 -2.58 -9.89 8.61
CA ASN A 85 -3.94 -9.58 8.98
C ASN A 85 -4.86 -10.62 8.30
N SER A 86 -6.12 -10.66 8.71
CA SER A 86 -7.11 -11.57 8.14
C SER A 86 -7.66 -11.11 6.78
N PHE A 87 -7.03 -10.11 6.14
CA PHE A 87 -7.54 -9.58 4.88
C PHE A 87 -7.25 -10.54 3.72
N PRO A 88 -8.16 -10.64 2.75
CA PRO A 88 -7.95 -11.43 1.54
C PRO A 88 -6.73 -10.93 0.78
N VAL A 89 -5.91 -11.87 0.28
CA VAL A 89 -4.75 -11.58 -0.55
C VAL A 89 -5.20 -11.49 -2.00
N LEU A 90 -4.86 -10.40 -2.66
CA LEU A 90 -5.09 -10.18 -4.08
C LEU A 90 -3.73 -10.03 -4.80
N PRO A 91 -3.45 -10.86 -5.81
CA PRO A 91 -2.21 -10.78 -6.56
C PRO A 91 -2.26 -9.68 -7.64
N PHE A 92 -1.13 -8.99 -7.80
CA PHE A 92 -0.92 -7.94 -8.78
C PHE A 92 0.46 -8.10 -9.43
N VAL A 93 0.58 -7.72 -10.70
CA VAL A 93 1.87 -7.67 -11.41
C VAL A 93 2.24 -6.23 -11.71
N LYS A 94 3.50 -5.88 -11.44
CA LYS A 94 4.11 -4.60 -11.83
C LYS A 94 5.06 -4.86 -13.00
N VAL A 95 4.62 -4.55 -14.21
CA VAL A 95 5.44 -4.68 -15.45
C VAL A 95 6.24 -3.41 -15.72
N THR A 96 5.72 -2.26 -15.32
CA THR A 96 6.34 -0.94 -15.50
C THR A 96 6.39 -0.21 -14.17
N THR A 97 7.15 0.87 -14.08
CA THR A 97 7.28 1.63 -12.81
C THR A 97 5.97 2.21 -12.31
N ASN A 98 4.99 2.44 -13.20
CA ASN A 98 3.84 3.32 -12.94
C ASN A 98 2.50 2.57 -12.83
N TYR A 99 2.44 1.28 -13.16
CA TYR A 99 1.16 0.56 -13.26
C TYR A 99 1.20 -0.80 -12.56
N LEU A 100 0.12 -1.09 -11.84
CA LEU A 100 -0.18 -2.39 -11.22
C LEU A 100 -1.37 -3.02 -11.92
N TYR A 101 -1.23 -4.28 -12.32
CA TYR A 101 -2.28 -5.03 -13.00
C TYR A 101 -2.77 -6.15 -12.09
N PRO A 102 -4.08 -6.27 -11.83
CA PRO A 102 -4.61 -7.40 -11.07
C PRO A 102 -4.40 -8.71 -11.83
N VAL A 103 -4.07 -9.78 -11.11
CA VAL A 103 -3.98 -11.12 -11.68
C VAL A 103 -5.24 -11.89 -11.34
N TYR A 104 -5.88 -12.43 -12.36
CA TYR A 104 -7.05 -13.28 -12.20
C TYR A 104 -6.65 -14.73 -12.42
N TYR A 105 -7.01 -15.59 -11.48
CA TYR A 105 -6.95 -17.03 -11.71
C TYR A 105 -8.01 -17.39 -12.75
N VAL A 106 -7.57 -17.90 -13.89
CA VAL A 106 -8.44 -18.57 -14.86
C VAL A 106 -8.19 -20.07 -14.65
N ALA A 107 -9.21 -20.79 -14.20
CA ALA A 107 -9.14 -22.24 -14.10
C ALA A 107 -9.10 -22.81 -15.52
N ASP A 108 -8.09 -23.64 -15.81
CA ASP A 108 -8.01 -24.42 -17.05
C ASP A 108 -9.09 -25.52 -17.12
#